data_AF-A0A0Q5BA42-F1
#
_entry.id   AF-A0A0Q5BA42-F1
#
_cell.length_a   1.000
_cell.length_b   1.000
_cell.length_c   1.000
_cell.angle_alpha   90.00
_cell.angle_beta   90.00
_cell.angle_gamma   90.00
#
_symmetry.space_group_name_H-M   'P 1'
#
loop_
_entity.id
_entity.type
_entity.pdbx_description
1 polymer ?
#
loop_
_entity_poly.entity_id
_entity_poly.type
_entity_poly.pdbx_seq_one_letter_code
_entity_poly.pdbx_strand_id
1 'polypeptide(L)'
;MKSTPDIADVPVLSREQARIVIADACRLGDVALSSHVDDLWAAKADPDRMLRLLDRFRCEVETARALLAAAGEPEWWSGISADQLATACAAARVWAEGDPVCAELERMFASRLLTVFGTDIARIPRHVSAETGASEGF
;
A
#
# COMPACT_ATOMS: atom_id res chain seq x y z
N MET A 1 -22.50 -24.43 34.72
CA MET A 1 -21.70 -24.77 33.52
C MET A 1 -21.45 -23.46 32.78
N LYS A 2 -20.18 -23.04 32.65
CA LYS A 2 -19.80 -21.76 32.02
C LYS A 2 -20.00 -21.89 30.51
N SER A 3 -20.83 -21.02 29.94
CA SER A 3 -20.90 -20.78 28.50
C SER A 3 -19.56 -20.19 28.05
N THR A 4 -18.83 -20.94 27.24
CA THR A 4 -17.70 -20.43 26.47
C THR A 4 -18.22 -19.39 25.48
N PRO A 5 -17.73 -18.15 25.47
CA PRO A 5 -18.08 -17.21 24.41
C PRO A 5 -17.57 -17.76 23.07
N ASP A 6 -18.51 -17.86 22.14
CA ASP A 6 -18.32 -18.11 20.71
C ASP A 6 -17.19 -17.20 20.22
N ILE A 7 -16.06 -17.80 19.84
CA ILE A 7 -14.94 -17.07 19.25
C ILE A 7 -15.46 -16.61 17.91
N ALA A 8 -15.83 -15.34 17.84
CA ALA A 8 -16.37 -14.66 16.68
C ALA A 8 -15.69 -15.18 15.41
N ASP A 9 -16.48 -15.87 14.59
CA ASP A 9 -16.18 -16.23 13.22
C ASP A 9 -15.85 -14.92 12.49
N VAL A 10 -14.56 -14.56 12.44
CA VAL A 10 -14.12 -13.37 11.69
C VAL A 10 -14.45 -13.70 10.24
N PRO A 11 -15.41 -13.01 9.62
CA PRO A 11 -15.86 -13.40 8.29
C PRO A 11 -14.66 -13.31 7.35
N VAL A 12 -14.27 -14.48 6.83
CA VAL A 12 -13.25 -14.59 5.79
C VAL A 12 -13.62 -13.63 4.67
N LEU A 13 -12.71 -12.72 4.32
CA LEU A 13 -12.97 -11.71 3.30
C LEU A 13 -13.47 -12.37 2.02
N SER A 14 -14.69 -12.03 1.59
CA SER A 14 -15.17 -12.48 0.29
C SER A 14 -14.34 -11.83 -0.82
N ARG A 15 -14.26 -12.49 -1.98
CA ARG A 15 -13.54 -11.95 -3.15
C ARG A 15 -14.04 -10.58 -3.58
N GLU A 16 -15.34 -10.34 -3.45
CA GLU A 16 -15.94 -9.06 -3.82
C GLU A 16 -15.54 -7.95 -2.84
N GLN A 17 -15.60 -8.22 -1.53
CA GLN A 17 -15.12 -7.29 -0.51
C GLN A 17 -13.62 -7.02 -0.69
N ALA A 18 -12.82 -8.05 -0.99
CA ALA A 18 -11.39 -7.90 -1.23
C ALA A 18 -11.11 -6.98 -2.43
N ARG A 19 -11.86 -7.12 -3.53
CA ARG A 19 -11.71 -6.22 -4.70
C ARG A 19 -11.96 -4.77 -4.35
N ILE A 20 -13.04 -4.48 -3.61
CA ILE A 20 -13.37 -3.11 -3.18
C ILE A 20 -12.24 -2.56 -2.30
N VAL A 21 -11.82 -3.34 -1.29
CA VAL A 21 -10.73 -2.97 -0.38
C VAL A 21 -9.43 -2.70 -1.12
N ILE A 22 -9.04 -3.57 -2.04
CA ILE A 22 -7.81 -3.43 -2.84
C ILE A 22 -7.89 -2.15 -3.69
N ALA A 23 -8.99 -1.91 -4.39
CA ALA A 23 -9.16 -0.73 -5.23
C ALA A 23 -9.10 0.58 -4.43
N ASP A 24 -9.80 0.63 -3.29
CA ASP A 24 -9.77 1.80 -2.41
C ASP A 24 -8.38 2.03 -1.81
N ALA A 25 -7.70 0.97 -1.37
CA ALA A 25 -6.35 1.05 -0.84
C ALA A 25 -5.33 1.52 -1.88
N CYS A 26 -5.46 1.10 -3.14
CA CYS A 26 -4.60 1.58 -4.23
C CYS A 26 -4.79 3.09 -4.45
N ARG A 27 -6.04 3.55 -4.49
CA ARG A 27 -6.34 4.97 -4.62
C ARG A 27 -5.76 5.78 -3.46
N LEU A 28 -5.89 5.29 -2.22
CA LEU A 28 -5.30 5.93 -1.05
C LEU A 28 -3.77 5.95 -1.11
N GLY A 29 -3.16 4.87 -1.60
CA GLY A 29 -1.71 4.79 -1.81
C GLY A 29 -1.21 5.80 -2.85
N ASP A 30 -1.93 5.99 -3.96
CA ASP A 30 -1.58 6.98 -4.98
C ASP A 30 -1.66 8.42 -4.43
N VAL A 31 -2.68 8.72 -3.60
CA VAL A 31 -2.80 10.01 -2.90
C VAL A 31 -1.67 10.22 -1.90
N ALA A 32 -1.32 9.21 -1.12
CA ALA A 32 -0.22 9.28 -0.16
C ALA A 32 1.14 9.50 -0.86
N LEU A 33 1.40 8.78 -1.96
CA LEU A 33 2.60 8.98 -2.77
C LEU A 33 2.68 10.42 -3.31
N SER A 34 1.59 10.95 -3.85
CA SER A 34 1.52 12.34 -4.32
C SER A 34 1.85 13.32 -3.19
N SER A 35 1.26 13.12 -2.01
CA SER A 35 1.55 13.94 -0.83
C SER A 35 3.01 13.86 -0.39
N HIS A 36 3.66 12.70 -0.50
CA HIS A 36 5.08 12.55 -0.18
C HIS A 36 5.96 13.34 -1.16
N VAL A 37 5.64 13.30 -2.44
CA VAL A 37 6.32 14.08 -3.48
C VAL A 37 6.16 15.59 -3.23
N ASP A 38 4.95 16.03 -2.90
CA ASP A 38 4.66 17.44 -2.57
C ASP A 38 5.43 17.90 -1.32
N ASP A 39 5.49 17.06 -0.28
CA ASP A 39 6.26 17.32 0.94
C ASP A 39 7.75 17.54 0.63
N LEU A 40 8.33 16.69 -0.23
CA LEU A 40 9.72 16.83 -0.67
C LEU A 40 9.94 18.11 -1.48
N TRP A 41 9.04 18.44 -2.40
CA TRP A 41 9.10 19.69 -3.15
C TRP A 41 9.03 20.92 -2.25
N ALA A 42 8.11 20.92 -1.28
CA ALA A 42 7.95 22.01 -0.32
C ALA A 42 9.17 22.17 0.61
N ALA A 43 9.90 21.09 0.88
CA ALA A 43 11.12 21.11 1.70
C ALA A 43 12.40 21.40 0.91
N LYS A 44 12.34 21.55 -0.42
CA LYS A 44 13.54 21.70 -1.28
C LYS A 44 14.50 22.80 -0.85
N ALA A 45 13.99 23.91 -0.29
CA ALA A 45 14.80 25.05 0.14
C ALA A 45 15.22 24.99 1.63
N ASP A 46 14.80 23.98 2.37
CA ASP A 46 15.08 23.81 3.80
C ASP A 46 15.75 22.43 4.04
N PRO A 47 17.10 22.39 4.11
CA PRO A 47 17.84 21.15 4.31
C PRO A 47 17.46 20.39 5.59
N ASP A 48 17.17 21.09 6.68
CA ASP A 48 16.83 20.46 7.95
C ASP A 48 15.44 19.81 7.88
N ARG A 49 14.48 20.47 7.24
CA ARG A 49 13.17 19.89 6.96
C ARG A 49 13.28 18.70 6.01
N MET A 50 14.10 18.80 4.97
CA MET A 50 14.36 17.71 4.03
C MET A 50 14.93 16.48 4.75
N LEU A 51 15.94 16.66 5.61
CA LEU A 51 16.53 15.55 6.37
C LEU A 51 15.51 14.86 7.28
N ARG A 52 14.65 15.62 7.97
CA ARG A 52 13.57 15.05 8.80
C ARG A 52 12.56 14.26 7.97
N LEU A 53 12.19 14.75 6.80
CA LEU A 53 11.27 14.03 5.90
C LEU A 53 11.89 12.72 5.40
N LEU A 54 13.16 12.75 4.98
CA LEU A 54 13.86 11.56 4.51
C LEU A 54 14.00 10.51 5.61
N ASP A 55 14.28 10.92 6.85
CA ASP A 55 14.35 10.00 8.00
C ASP A 55 12.99 9.36 8.30
N ARG A 56 11.92 10.16 8.24
CA ARG A 56 10.54 9.68 8.37
C ARG A 56 10.20 8.66 7.28
N PHE A 57 10.43 9.00 6.01
CA PHE A 57 10.14 8.12 4.87
C PHE A 57 10.97 6.84 4.90
N ARG A 58 12.21 6.89 5.38
CA ARG A 58 13.00 5.67 5.61
C ARG A 58 12.31 4.73 6.60
N CYS A 59 11.80 5.25 7.72
CA CYS A 59 11.07 4.43 8.68
C CYS A 59 9.77 3.84 8.08
N GLU A 60 9.06 4.63 7.27
CA GLU A 60 7.84 4.18 6.58
C GLU A 60 8.14 3.08 5.55
N VAL A 61 9.23 3.20 4.78
CA VAL A 61 9.69 2.17 3.85
C VAL A 61 10.03 0.87 4.58
N GLU A 62 10.79 0.92 5.69
CA GLU A 62 11.11 -0.29 6.44
C GLU A 62 9.86 -0.97 7.00
N THR A 63 8.87 -0.18 7.44
CA THR A 63 7.56 -0.70 7.87
C THR A 63 6.81 -1.36 6.72
N ALA A 64 6.80 -0.74 5.53
CA ALA A 64 6.18 -1.29 4.33
C ALA A 64 6.85 -2.60 3.90
N ARG A 65 8.19 -2.66 3.92
CA ARG A 65 8.93 -3.90 3.62
C ARG A 65 8.58 -5.02 4.57
N ALA A 66 8.56 -4.76 5.88
CA ALA A 66 8.19 -5.76 6.88
C ALA A 66 6.77 -6.29 6.66
N LEU A 67 5.82 -5.40 6.36
CA LEU A 67 4.44 -5.75 6.07
C LEU A 67 4.31 -6.61 4.80
N LEU A 68 4.95 -6.21 3.71
CA LEU A 68 4.87 -6.95 2.44
C LEU A 68 5.64 -8.27 2.50
N ALA A 69 6.73 -8.33 3.26
CA ALA A 69 7.44 -9.59 3.54
C ALA A 69 6.56 -10.56 4.32
N ALA A 70 5.84 -10.07 5.35
CA ALA A 70 4.87 -10.90 6.08
C ALA A 70 3.75 -11.43 5.17
N ALA A 71 3.33 -10.64 4.18
CA ALA A 71 2.37 -11.09 3.17
C ALA A 71 2.92 -12.17 2.21
N GLY A 72 4.21 -12.48 2.25
CA GLY A 72 4.79 -13.64 1.59
C GLY A 72 4.45 -14.97 2.26
N GLU A 73 4.16 -14.95 3.57
CA GLU A 73 3.92 -16.14 4.39
C GLU A 73 2.48 -16.65 4.23
N PRO A 74 2.25 -17.97 4.05
CA PRO A 74 0.91 -18.55 3.91
C PRO A 74 -0.04 -18.24 5.07
N GLU A 75 0.49 -18.17 6.30
CA GLU A 75 -0.26 -17.92 7.52
C GLU A 75 -0.89 -16.53 7.52
N TRP A 76 -0.25 -15.55 6.88
CA TRP A 76 -0.76 -14.19 6.77
C TRP A 76 -2.10 -14.14 6.03
N TRP A 77 -2.30 -15.00 5.03
CA TRP A 77 -3.53 -15.06 4.23
C TRP A 77 -4.67 -15.83 4.89
N SER A 78 -4.37 -16.67 5.90
CA SER A 78 -5.35 -17.60 6.47
C SER A 78 -6.42 -16.94 7.34
N GLY A 79 -6.21 -15.68 7.74
CA GLY A 79 -7.15 -14.92 8.57
C GLY A 79 -7.07 -13.42 8.33
N ILE A 80 -6.69 -13.02 7.12
CA ILE A 80 -6.45 -11.61 6.81
C ILE A 80 -7.71 -10.76 6.97
N SER A 81 -7.56 -9.63 7.68
CA SER A 81 -8.62 -8.63 7.79
C SER A 81 -8.62 -7.64 6.62
N ALA A 82 -9.75 -6.96 6.40
CA ALA A 82 -9.87 -5.93 5.37
C ALA A 82 -8.84 -4.81 5.59
N ASP A 83 -8.61 -4.44 6.85
CA ASP A 83 -7.67 -3.40 7.25
C ASP A 83 -6.21 -3.78 6.96
N GLN A 84 -5.83 -5.03 7.26
CA GLN A 84 -4.50 -5.56 6.93
C GLN A 84 -4.28 -5.62 5.42
N LEU A 85 -5.29 -6.10 4.68
CA LEU A 85 -5.25 -6.14 3.21
C LEU A 85 -5.12 -4.73 2.62
N ALA A 86 -5.91 -3.77 3.12
CA ALA A 86 -5.86 -2.38 2.71
C ALA A 86 -4.48 -1.77 2.96
N THR A 87 -3.95 -1.95 4.17
CA THR A 87 -2.65 -1.41 4.57
C THR A 87 -1.53 -1.97 3.69
N ALA A 88 -1.54 -3.28 3.40
CA ALA A 88 -0.55 -3.89 2.53
C ALA A 88 -0.65 -3.38 1.08
N CYS A 89 -1.87 -3.25 0.54
CA CYS A 89 -2.08 -2.71 -0.80
C CYS A 89 -1.61 -1.25 -0.91
N ALA A 90 -1.96 -0.41 0.06
CA ALA A 90 -1.52 0.99 0.09
C ALA A 90 0.00 1.08 0.22
N ALA A 91 0.63 0.29 1.10
CA ALA A 91 2.07 0.27 1.29
C ALA A 91 2.83 -0.15 0.02
N ALA A 92 2.37 -1.21 -0.66
CA ALA A 92 2.91 -1.61 -1.96
C ALA A 92 2.80 -0.47 -2.97
N ARG A 93 1.63 0.18 -3.01
CA ARG A 93 1.36 1.24 -3.97
C ARG A 93 2.26 2.46 -3.81
N VAL A 94 2.47 2.89 -2.58
CA VAL A 94 3.30 4.05 -2.23
C VAL A 94 4.77 3.77 -2.52
N TRP A 95 5.29 2.62 -2.11
CA TRP A 95 6.75 2.45 -2.01
C TRP A 95 7.39 1.64 -3.14
N ALA A 96 6.63 0.89 -3.94
CA ALA A 96 7.21 0.06 -5.00
C ALA A 96 7.93 0.86 -6.10
N GLU A 97 7.56 2.11 -6.35
CA GLU A 97 8.26 2.94 -7.35
C GLU A 97 9.59 3.48 -6.84
N GLY A 98 9.67 3.79 -5.54
CA GLY A 98 10.84 4.43 -4.92
C GLY A 98 11.83 3.45 -4.29
N ASP A 99 11.41 2.20 -4.04
CA ASP A 99 12.21 1.19 -3.35
C ASP A 99 12.21 -0.17 -4.08
N PRO A 100 13.37 -0.68 -4.54
CA PRO A 100 13.44 -1.91 -5.32
C PRO A 100 13.05 -3.17 -4.52
N VAL A 101 13.25 -3.15 -3.20
CA VAL A 101 12.83 -4.26 -2.32
C VAL A 101 11.30 -4.30 -2.26
N CYS A 102 10.65 -3.16 -2.03
CA CYS A 102 9.19 -3.04 -2.12
C CYS A 102 8.66 -3.43 -3.50
N ALA A 103 9.36 -3.12 -4.60
CA ALA A 103 8.94 -3.52 -5.95
C ALA A 103 8.95 -5.04 -6.18
N GLU A 104 9.93 -5.76 -5.63
CA GLU A 104 9.94 -7.23 -5.66
C GLU A 104 8.83 -7.80 -4.77
N LEU A 105 8.69 -7.27 -3.56
CA LEU A 105 7.65 -7.70 -2.62
C LEU A 105 6.24 -7.43 -3.18
N GLU A 106 5.99 -6.31 -3.86
CA GLU A 106 4.73 -6.00 -4.56
C GLU A 106 4.44 -7.07 -5.62
N ARG A 107 5.42 -7.48 -6.43
CA ARG A 107 5.21 -8.50 -7.47
C ARG A 107 4.79 -9.84 -6.87
N MET A 108 5.45 -10.27 -5.77
CA MET A 108 5.07 -11.49 -5.06
C MET A 108 3.68 -11.36 -4.43
N PHE A 109 3.40 -10.22 -3.80
CA PHE A 109 2.11 -9.89 -3.21
C PHE A 109 0.98 -9.91 -4.25
N ALA A 110 1.19 -9.30 -5.42
CA ALA A 110 0.26 -9.30 -6.55
C ALA A 110 -0.06 -10.72 -7.03
N SER A 111 0.96 -11.58 -7.15
CA SER A 111 0.77 -12.99 -7.51
C SER A 111 -0.09 -13.73 -6.48
N ARG A 112 0.06 -13.42 -5.19
CA ARG A 112 -0.77 -13.99 -4.12
C ARG A 112 -2.20 -13.45 -4.15
N LEU A 113 -2.40 -12.14 -4.33
CA LEU A 113 -3.73 -11.55 -4.51
C LEU A 113 -4.51 -12.19 -5.65
N LEU A 114 -3.83 -12.44 -6.78
CA LEU A 114 -4.43 -13.10 -7.93
C LEU A 114 -4.84 -14.54 -7.58
N THR A 115 -4.01 -15.25 -6.81
CA THR A 115 -4.28 -16.64 -6.40
C THR A 115 -5.41 -16.73 -5.39
N VAL A 116 -5.43 -15.87 -4.37
CA VAL A 116 -6.38 -15.91 -3.24
C VAL A 116 -7.72 -15.28 -3.63
N PHE A 117 -7.68 -14.08 -4.20
CA PHE A 117 -8.87 -13.26 -4.47
C PHE A 117 -9.25 -13.15 -5.95
N GLY A 118 -8.37 -13.58 -6.87
CA GLY A 118 -8.59 -13.41 -8.31
C GLY A 118 -8.42 -11.96 -8.77
N THR A 119 -7.65 -11.16 -8.02
CA THR A 119 -7.44 -9.73 -8.27
C THR A 119 -5.95 -9.46 -8.44
N ASP A 120 -5.60 -8.70 -9.47
CA ASP A 120 -4.22 -8.27 -9.71
C ASP A 120 -4.11 -6.77 -9.48
N ILE A 121 -3.32 -6.36 -8.48
CA ILE A 121 -3.07 -4.97 -8.14
C ILE A 121 -2.34 -4.21 -9.26
N ALA A 122 -1.53 -4.90 -10.06
CA ALA A 122 -0.83 -4.31 -11.19
C ALA A 122 -1.80 -3.88 -12.31
N ARG A 123 -3.03 -4.41 -12.33
CA ARG A 123 -4.08 -4.00 -13.26
C ARG A 123 -4.85 -2.76 -12.82
N ILE A 124 -4.68 -2.31 -11.58
CA ILE A 124 -5.35 -1.12 -11.07
C ILE A 124 -4.55 0.10 -11.54
N PRO A 125 -5.15 0.98 -12.38
CA PRO A 125 -4.45 2.13 -12.94
C PRO A 125 -3.83 3.00 -11.86
N ARG A 126 -2.57 3.40 -12.03
CA ARG A 126 -1.91 4.41 -11.19
C ARG A 126 -2.51 5.77 -11.51
N HIS A 127 -3.02 6.45 -10.50
CA HIS A 127 -3.36 7.86 -10.64
C HIS A 127 -2.06 8.66 -10.62
N VAL A 128 -1.45 8.79 -11.80
CA VAL A 128 -0.41 9.80 -12.01
C VAL A 128 -1.12 11.14 -12.02
N SER A 129 -0.94 11.94 -10.99
CA SER A 129 -1.36 13.34 -10.99
C SER A 129 -0.71 14.01 -12.19
N ALA A 130 -1.52 14.26 -13.22
CA ALA A 130 -1.10 14.91 -14.46
C ALA A 130 -0.86 16.39 -14.17
N GLU A 131 0.27 16.71 -13.54
CA GLU A 131 0.80 18.07 -13.44
C GLU A 131 2.09 18.16 -14.26
N THR A 132 1.98 18.00 -15.57
CA THR A 132 3.00 18.47 -16.51
C THR A 132 2.32 18.78 -17.83
N GLY A 133 1.92 20.04 -18.01
CA GLY A 133 1.30 20.48 -19.26
C GLY A 133 0.53 21.80 -19.23
N ALA A 134 0.89 22.76 -18.37
CA ALA A 134 0.45 24.14 -18.52
C ALA A 134 1.66 25.08 -18.50
N SER A 135 2.46 24.96 -19.57
CA SER A 135 3.33 26.03 -20.05
C SER A 135 3.01 26.22 -21.53
N GLU A 136 1.79 26.66 -21.80
CA GLU A 136 1.48 27.38 -23.04
C GLU A 136 1.57 28.87 -22.73
N GLY A 137 2.40 29.54 -23.51
CA GLY A 137 2.91 30.87 -23.20
C GLY A 137 1.92 32.01 -23.37
N PHE A 138 2.33 33.15 -22.83
CA PHE A 138 2.27 34.44 -23.50
C PHE A 138 3.41 35.33 -23.01
#